data_AF-A0A9D1BQA2-F1
#
_entry.id   AF-A0A9D1BQA2-F1
#
_cell.length_a   1.000
_cell.length_b   1.000
_cell.length_c   1.000
_cell.angle_alpha   90.00
_cell.angle_beta   90.00
_cell.angle_gamma   90.00
#
_symmetry.space_group_name_H-M   'P 1'
#
loop_
_entity.id
_entity.type
_entity.pdbx_description
1 polymer ?
#
loop_
_entity_poly.entity_id
_entity_poly.type
_entity_poly.pdbx_seq_one_letter_code
_entity_poly.pdbx_strand_id
1 'polypeptide(L)'
;QDVALAGYALAALFLFFLSGYAAYRVRRFLLTRTLWRGIRFSQGGSAFAYALRRLFLVALTFVSLGLAYPFQVLFLWRYRYANTWYGDRKCTFGGRWRDIAPVFHFHQFAWLAFLVALFYLIGSLPDSPGASAMERMQNDPRIFWVGGGGLLYFVFSLAHIRATIASRFLSRLRLGQASVQVRVPTLALFAQYVVHGLLFVVLGAIFLLVFGLVAASLPGGAIKNPQADLSRILQLGWTGMGALGLTYLAWLAFLAMAGELVLRFGFWKLVVKGMRISGARDLETVRARGEESALAGQGLADALNVGAY
;
A
#
# COMPACT_ATOMS: atom_id res chain seq x y z
N GLN A 1 23.90 -23.92 -1.34
CA GLN A 1 22.60 -23.29 -1.67
C GLN A 1 22.00 -22.60 -0.44
N ASP A 2 22.14 -23.18 0.76
CA ASP A 2 21.63 -22.61 2.02
C ASP A 2 22.22 -21.25 2.41
N VAL A 3 23.52 -21.03 2.16
CA VAL A 3 24.18 -19.74 2.44
C VAL A 3 23.61 -18.61 1.57
N ALA A 4 23.31 -18.89 0.30
CA ALA A 4 22.71 -17.90 -0.60
C ALA A 4 21.27 -17.56 -0.17
N LEU A 5 20.49 -18.58 0.20
CA LEU A 5 19.13 -18.38 0.72
C LEU A 5 19.13 -17.55 2.01
N ALA A 6 20.02 -17.86 2.94
CA ALA A 6 20.21 -17.08 4.17
C ALA A 6 20.63 -15.63 3.87
N GLY A 7 21.54 -15.44 2.91
CA GLY A 7 21.94 -14.12 2.42
C GLY A 7 20.78 -13.30 1.84
N TYR A 8 19.95 -13.90 0.99
CA TYR A 8 18.77 -13.24 0.43
C TYR A 8 17.71 -12.92 1.48
N ALA A 9 17.47 -13.83 2.43
CA ALA A 9 16.56 -13.59 3.54
C ALA A 9 17.03 -12.42 4.42
N LEU A 10 18.32 -12.37 4.75
CA LEU A 10 18.90 -11.28 5.52
C LEU A 10 18.81 -9.94 4.77
N ALA A 11 19.12 -9.95 3.46
CA ALA A 11 19.00 -8.76 2.61
C ALA A 11 17.54 -8.26 2.55
N ALA A 12 16.58 -9.16 2.35
CA ALA A 12 15.15 -8.82 2.33
C ALA A 12 14.70 -8.25 3.68
N LEU A 13 15.14 -8.83 4.79
CA LEU A 13 14.84 -8.35 6.15
C LEU A 13 15.42 -6.95 6.38
N PHE A 14 16.66 -6.72 5.96
CA PHE A 14 17.34 -5.44 6.06
C PHE A 14 16.66 -4.36 5.20
N LEU A 15 16.32 -4.66 3.95
CA LEU A 15 15.57 -3.75 3.07
C LEU A 15 14.17 -3.47 3.62
N PHE A 16 13.50 -4.48 4.20
CA PHE A 16 12.21 -4.29 4.85
C PHE A 16 12.32 -3.37 6.07
N PHE A 17 13.37 -3.51 6.88
CA PHE A 17 13.67 -2.60 7.97
C PHE A 17 13.91 -1.17 7.46
N LEU A 18 14.79 -1.00 6.46
CA LEU A 18 15.10 0.30 5.86
C LEU A 18 13.85 0.96 5.24
N SER A 19 12.94 0.20 4.65
CA SER A 19 11.68 0.74 4.13
C SER A 19 10.83 1.40 5.22
N GLY A 20 10.79 0.80 6.42
CA GLY A 20 10.08 1.36 7.57
C GLY A 20 10.75 2.61 8.11
N TYR A 21 12.07 2.59 8.20
CA TYR A 21 12.90 3.72 8.59
C TYR A 21 12.70 4.91 7.62
N ALA A 22 12.84 4.66 6.32
CA ALA A 22 12.68 5.65 5.26
C ALA A 22 11.27 6.24 5.25
N ALA A 23 10.22 5.42 5.39
CA ALA A 23 8.84 5.90 5.44
C ALA A 23 8.59 6.89 6.60
N TYR A 24 9.20 6.65 7.77
CA TYR A 24 9.10 7.58 8.91
C TYR A 24 9.83 8.89 8.65
N ARG A 25 11.04 8.83 8.06
CA ARG A 25 11.85 10.00 7.70
C ARG A 25 11.22 10.84 6.60
N VAL A 26 10.71 10.21 5.55
CA VAL A 26 9.98 10.90 4.46
C VAL A 26 8.80 11.68 5.03
N ARG A 27 8.02 11.07 5.93
CA ARG A 27 6.91 11.78 6.57
C ARG A 27 7.38 12.97 7.41
N ARG A 28 8.45 12.80 8.21
CA ARG A 28 9.05 13.90 8.98
C ARG A 28 9.44 15.06 8.06
N PHE A 29 10.12 14.77 6.96
CA PHE A 29 10.56 15.75 5.97
C PHE A 29 9.39 16.45 5.28
N LEU A 30 8.33 15.72 4.93
CA LEU A 30 7.12 16.32 4.36
C LEU A 30 6.46 17.27 5.38
N LEU A 31 6.37 16.88 6.64
CA LEU A 31 5.75 17.70 7.69
C LEU A 31 6.51 19.01 7.91
N THR A 32 7.85 19.00 7.93
CA THR A 32 8.64 20.24 8.06
C THR A 32 8.50 21.19 6.87
N ARG A 33 8.02 20.68 5.73
CA ARG A 33 7.71 21.48 4.53
C ARG A 33 6.24 21.82 4.36
N THR A 34 5.36 21.27 5.19
CA THR A 34 3.95 21.67 5.23
C THR A 34 3.78 22.87 6.15
N LEU A 35 3.31 23.97 5.58
CA LEU A 35 3.01 25.22 6.27
C LEU A 35 1.51 25.42 6.32
N TRP A 36 0.99 25.80 7.48
CA TRP A 36 -0.36 26.34 7.61
C TRP A 36 -0.28 27.59 8.48
N ARG A 37 -0.79 28.72 7.97
CA ARG A 37 -0.73 30.04 8.62
C ARG A 37 0.69 30.45 9.05
N GLY A 38 1.69 30.12 8.22
CA GLY A 38 3.10 30.41 8.51
C GLY A 38 3.75 29.49 9.56
N ILE A 39 3.01 28.56 10.16
CA ILE A 39 3.52 27.61 11.16
C ILE A 39 3.74 26.25 10.51
N ARG A 40 4.92 25.66 10.76
CA ARG A 40 5.31 24.35 10.23
C ARG A 40 4.80 23.22 11.11
N PHE A 41 4.53 22.08 10.48
CA PHE A 41 4.42 20.81 11.21
C PHE A 41 5.83 20.24 11.47
N SER A 42 5.95 19.40 12.48
CA SER A 42 7.18 18.64 12.73
C SER A 42 6.86 17.26 13.26
N GLN A 43 7.84 16.35 13.22
CA GLN A 43 7.68 15.00 13.73
C GLN A 43 8.93 14.54 14.47
N GLY A 44 8.82 14.39 15.79
CA GLY A 44 9.87 13.86 16.65
C GLY A 44 9.99 12.34 16.62
N GLY A 45 10.53 11.76 17.70
CA GLY A 45 10.74 10.31 17.85
C GLY A 45 11.95 9.79 17.05
N SER A 46 12.24 8.50 17.17
CA SER A 46 13.33 7.84 16.44
C SER A 46 12.78 7.01 15.27
N ALA A 47 13.31 7.26 14.07
CA ALA A 47 12.97 6.49 12.88
C ALA A 47 13.43 5.03 13.00
N PHE A 48 14.59 4.80 13.63
CA PHE A 48 15.11 3.48 13.95
C PHE A 48 14.14 2.72 14.87
N ALA A 49 13.70 3.39 15.94
CA ALA A 49 12.79 2.80 16.90
C ALA A 49 11.39 2.51 16.29
N TYR A 50 10.94 3.29 15.32
CA TYR A 50 9.76 2.99 14.51
C TYR A 50 9.95 1.77 13.62
N ALA A 51 11.08 1.68 12.91
CA ALA A 51 11.40 0.57 12.02
C ALA A 51 11.50 -0.76 12.78
N LEU A 52 12.14 -0.77 13.96
CA LEU A 52 12.24 -1.95 14.81
C LEU A 52 10.86 -2.40 15.33
N ARG A 53 10.01 -1.46 15.76
CA ARG A 53 8.61 -1.75 16.13
C ARG A 53 7.85 -2.38 14.98
N ARG A 54 8.00 -1.84 13.76
CA ARG A 54 7.34 -2.37 12.56
C ARG A 54 7.82 -3.79 12.27
N LEU A 55 9.12 -4.05 12.36
CA LEU A 55 9.71 -5.37 12.14
C LEU A 55 9.10 -6.41 13.10
N PHE A 56 9.14 -6.13 14.40
CA PHE A 56 8.60 -7.01 15.43
C PHE A 56 7.09 -7.24 15.28
N LEU A 57 6.30 -6.18 15.06
CA LEU A 57 4.84 -6.30 14.94
C LEU A 57 4.40 -7.05 13.68
N VAL A 58 5.17 -6.95 12.59
CA VAL A 58 4.92 -7.73 11.37
C VAL A 58 5.25 -9.20 11.61
N ALA A 59 6.37 -9.51 12.27
CA ALA A 59 6.71 -10.89 12.66
C ALA A 59 5.61 -11.49 13.57
N LEU A 60 5.14 -10.74 14.56
CA LEU A 60 4.03 -11.14 15.42
C LEU A 60 2.73 -11.36 14.64
N THR A 61 2.43 -10.50 13.67
CA THR A 61 1.26 -10.65 12.80
C THR A 61 1.36 -11.89 11.93
N PHE A 62 2.55 -12.22 11.43
CA PHE A 62 2.78 -13.43 10.66
C PHE A 62 2.61 -14.69 11.50
N VAL A 63 3.26 -14.76 12.67
CA VAL A 63 3.15 -15.90 13.62
C VAL A 63 1.72 -16.11 14.10
N SER A 64 0.94 -15.04 14.24
CA SER A 64 -0.47 -15.12 14.65
C SER A 64 -1.46 -15.28 13.48
N LEU A 65 -0.98 -15.63 12.28
CA LEU A 65 -1.81 -15.80 11.07
C LEU A 65 -2.73 -14.59 10.79
N GLY A 66 -2.23 -13.38 11.05
CA GLY A 66 -2.94 -12.13 10.84
C GLY A 66 -3.71 -11.61 12.06
N LEU A 67 -3.93 -12.40 13.10
CA LEU A 67 -4.74 -11.99 14.26
C LEU A 67 -4.17 -10.76 14.98
N ALA A 68 -2.84 -10.59 15.01
CA ALA A 68 -2.22 -9.41 15.63
C ALA A 68 -2.24 -8.14 14.75
N TYR A 69 -2.78 -8.18 13.53
CA TYR A 69 -2.77 -7.02 12.61
C TYR A 69 -3.41 -5.75 13.21
N PRO A 70 -4.55 -5.78 13.93
CA PRO A 70 -5.12 -4.59 14.56
C PRO A 70 -4.17 -3.94 15.57
N PHE A 71 -3.38 -4.74 16.29
CA PHE A 71 -2.35 -4.25 17.21
C PHE A 71 -1.19 -3.63 16.45
N GLN A 72 -0.71 -4.29 15.39
CA GLN A 72 0.33 -3.74 14.52
C GLN A 72 -0.05 -2.34 14.02
N VAL A 73 -1.25 -2.17 13.44
CA VAL A 73 -1.71 -0.88 12.92
C VAL A 73 -1.82 0.14 14.05
N LEU A 74 -2.41 -0.23 15.20
CA LEU A 74 -2.57 0.66 16.35
C LEU A 74 -1.23 1.20 16.85
N PHE A 75 -0.27 0.33 17.15
CA PHE A 75 1.01 0.73 17.76
C PHE A 75 1.83 1.61 16.82
N LEU A 76 1.84 1.29 15.52
CA LEU A 76 2.53 2.10 14.52
C LEU A 76 1.85 3.46 14.32
N TRP A 77 0.52 3.52 14.31
CA TRP A 77 -0.22 4.78 14.26
C TRP A 77 0.05 5.63 15.49
N ARG A 78 -0.06 5.04 16.69
CA ARG A 78 0.18 5.74 17.95
C ARG A 78 1.58 6.34 17.99
N TYR A 79 2.61 5.56 17.65
CA TYR A 79 3.98 6.08 17.60
C TYR A 79 4.12 7.24 16.62
N ARG A 80 3.49 7.14 15.45
CA ARG A 80 3.60 8.14 14.39
C ARG A 80 2.93 9.47 14.75
N TYR A 81 1.70 9.42 15.24
CA TYR A 81 0.92 10.62 15.53
C TYR A 81 1.23 11.23 16.90
N ALA A 82 1.55 10.42 17.92
CA ALA A 82 1.98 10.94 19.23
C ALA A 82 3.32 11.69 19.16
N ASN A 83 4.10 11.48 18.09
CA ASN A 83 5.32 12.23 17.82
C ASN A 83 5.13 13.36 16.79
N THR A 84 3.89 13.65 16.36
CA THR A 84 3.59 14.74 15.42
C THR A 84 3.25 16.02 16.17
N TRP A 85 3.72 17.17 15.66
CA TRP A 85 3.52 18.49 16.24
C TRP A 85 3.09 19.49 15.17
N TYR A 86 2.37 20.52 15.60
CA TYR A 86 2.05 21.72 14.84
C TYR A 86 2.46 22.92 15.68
N GLY A 87 3.55 23.59 15.30
CA GLY A 87 4.16 24.60 16.16
C GLY A 87 4.48 24.05 17.57
N ASP A 88 3.91 24.70 18.58
CA ASP A 88 4.00 24.33 19.99
C ASP A 88 2.91 23.33 20.47
N ARG A 89 2.00 22.88 19.60
CA ARG A 89 0.96 21.90 19.95
C ARG A 89 1.32 20.48 19.54
N LYS A 90 1.26 19.57 20.50
CA LYS A 90 1.47 18.12 20.27
C LYS A 90 0.17 17.46 19.81
N CYS A 91 0.26 16.64 18.76
CA CYS A 91 -0.84 15.80 18.33
C CYS A 91 -0.99 14.62 19.32
N THR A 92 -2.23 14.34 19.70
CA THR A 92 -2.58 13.20 20.54
C THR A 92 -3.49 12.24 19.77
N PHE A 93 -3.35 10.95 20.06
CA PHE A 93 -4.10 9.89 19.39
C PHE A 93 -4.75 8.98 20.43
N GLY A 94 -6.08 9.04 20.51
CA GLY A 94 -6.89 8.28 21.47
C GLY A 94 -7.48 6.97 20.94
N GLY A 95 -6.97 6.44 19.81
CA GLY A 95 -7.51 5.23 19.20
C GLY A 95 -7.18 3.95 19.99
N ARG A 96 -8.04 2.94 19.82
CA ARG A 96 -7.92 1.60 20.42
C ARG A 96 -7.93 0.53 19.33
N TRP A 97 -7.31 -0.62 19.58
CA TRP A 97 -7.29 -1.73 18.60
C TRP A 97 -8.70 -2.24 18.30
N ARG A 98 -9.59 -2.23 19.31
CA ARG A 98 -11.02 -2.56 19.19
C ARG A 98 -11.77 -1.66 18.22
N ASP A 99 -11.25 -0.46 17.93
CA ASP A 99 -11.85 0.41 16.93
C ASP A 99 -11.72 -0.19 15.52
N ILE A 100 -10.79 -1.11 15.22
CA ILE A 100 -10.65 -1.69 13.86
C ILE A 100 -10.74 -3.22 13.84
N ALA A 101 -10.48 -3.89 14.96
CA ALA A 101 -10.41 -5.34 15.03
C ALA A 101 -11.68 -6.09 14.58
N PRO A 102 -12.91 -5.69 14.96
CA PRO A 102 -14.10 -6.43 14.54
C PRO A 102 -14.25 -6.50 13.02
N VAL A 103 -14.00 -5.39 12.32
CA VAL A 103 -14.08 -5.33 10.85
C VAL A 103 -12.97 -6.16 10.21
N PHE A 104 -11.76 -6.07 10.74
CA PHE A 104 -10.63 -6.84 10.23
C PHE A 104 -10.85 -8.35 10.41
N HIS A 105 -11.22 -8.80 11.61
CA HIS A 105 -11.43 -10.23 11.88
C HIS A 105 -12.64 -10.79 11.15
N PHE A 106 -13.72 -10.00 10.98
CA PHE A 106 -14.84 -10.40 10.12
C PHE A 106 -14.35 -10.76 8.71
N HIS A 107 -13.57 -9.89 8.07
CA HIS A 107 -13.02 -10.17 6.74
C HIS A 107 -12.02 -11.32 6.76
N GLN A 108 -11.16 -11.42 7.79
CA GLN A 108 -10.22 -12.53 7.94
C GLN A 108 -10.94 -13.89 7.99
N PHE A 109 -11.98 -14.03 8.81
CA PHE A 109 -12.75 -15.27 8.91
C PHE A 109 -13.64 -15.52 7.69
N ALA A 110 -14.18 -14.47 7.06
CA ALA A 110 -14.90 -14.61 5.80
C ALA A 110 -13.98 -15.10 4.68
N TRP A 111 -12.73 -14.64 4.62
CA TRP A 111 -11.72 -15.16 3.69
C TRP A 111 -11.36 -16.62 3.97
N LEU A 112 -11.20 -16.98 5.24
CA LEU A 112 -10.95 -18.37 5.62
C LEU A 112 -12.13 -19.26 5.20
N ALA A 113 -13.36 -18.86 5.48
CA ALA A 113 -14.56 -19.58 5.07
C ALA A 113 -14.68 -19.69 3.54
N PHE A 114 -14.36 -18.61 2.81
CA PHE A 114 -14.31 -18.63 1.35
C PHE A 114 -13.28 -19.62 0.81
N LEU A 115 -12.06 -19.65 1.38
CA LEU A 115 -11.01 -20.59 0.97
C LEU A 115 -11.40 -22.05 1.24
N VAL A 116 -12.04 -22.31 2.38
CA VAL A 116 -12.58 -23.64 2.72
C VAL A 116 -13.67 -24.03 1.71
N ALA A 117 -14.63 -23.14 1.44
CA ALA A 117 -15.70 -23.39 0.47
C ALA A 117 -15.15 -23.60 -0.96
N LEU A 118 -14.12 -22.84 -1.36
CA LEU A 118 -13.45 -23.01 -2.64
C LEU A 118 -12.73 -24.35 -2.72
N PHE A 119 -12.05 -24.78 -1.65
CA PHE A 119 -11.42 -26.09 -1.57
C PHE A 119 -12.44 -27.22 -1.73
N TYR A 120 -13.57 -27.15 -1.01
CA TYR A 120 -14.67 -28.11 -1.16
C TYR A 120 -15.27 -28.11 -2.57
N LEU A 121 -15.47 -26.93 -3.16
CA LEU A 121 -15.96 -26.80 -4.53
C LEU A 121 -15.03 -27.51 -5.52
N ILE A 122 -13.72 -27.24 -5.45
CA ILE A 122 -12.71 -27.88 -6.31
C ILE A 122 -12.71 -29.39 -6.12
N GLY A 123 -12.82 -29.88 -4.88
CA GLY A 123 -12.89 -31.31 -4.58
C GLY A 123 -14.19 -31.99 -5.02
N SER A 124 -15.26 -31.21 -5.24
CA SER A 124 -16.58 -31.70 -5.68
C SER A 124 -16.76 -31.70 -7.21
N LEU A 125 -15.74 -31.27 -7.96
CA LEU A 125 -15.81 -31.22 -9.42
C LEU A 125 -15.96 -32.64 -10.00
N PRO A 126 -16.86 -32.86 -10.98
CA PRO A 126 -17.03 -34.18 -11.59
C PRO A 126 -15.72 -34.76 -12.13
N ASP A 127 -15.46 -36.02 -11.80
CA ASP A 127 -14.33 -36.74 -12.36
C ASP A 127 -14.55 -36.98 -13.86
N SER A 128 -13.63 -36.47 -14.67
CA SER A 128 -13.58 -36.70 -16.11
C SER A 128 -12.32 -37.52 -16.41
N PRO A 129 -12.46 -38.78 -16.89
CA PRO A 129 -11.32 -39.63 -17.19
C PRO A 129 -10.36 -38.95 -18.18
N GLY A 130 -9.08 -38.88 -17.83
CA GLY A 130 -8.04 -38.26 -18.66
C GLY A 130 -7.93 -36.73 -18.51
N ALA A 131 -8.86 -36.05 -17.84
CA ALA A 131 -8.79 -34.62 -17.62
C ALA A 131 -7.92 -34.26 -16.41
N SER A 132 -7.06 -33.26 -16.56
CA SER A 132 -6.29 -32.72 -15.43
C SER A 132 -7.20 -31.96 -14.44
N ALA A 133 -6.74 -31.78 -13.19
CA ALA A 133 -7.47 -30.93 -12.22
C ALA A 133 -7.66 -29.49 -12.74
N MET A 134 -6.65 -28.95 -13.45
CA MET A 134 -6.72 -27.62 -14.04
C MET A 134 -7.81 -27.52 -15.12
N GLU A 135 -7.89 -28.53 -16.00
CA GLU A 135 -8.88 -28.59 -17.07
C GLU A 135 -10.31 -28.67 -16.52
N ARG A 136 -10.52 -29.46 -15.46
CA ARG A 136 -11.80 -29.52 -14.74
C ARG A 136 -12.19 -28.16 -14.17
N MET A 137 -11.25 -27.43 -13.58
CA MET A 137 -11.51 -26.09 -13.05
C MET A 137 -11.82 -25.06 -14.14
N GLN A 138 -11.16 -25.15 -15.30
CA GLN A 138 -11.37 -24.23 -16.43
C GLN A 138 -12.73 -24.44 -17.10
N ASN A 139 -13.20 -25.69 -17.15
CA ASN A 139 -14.43 -26.05 -17.84
C ASN A 139 -15.70 -25.91 -16.96
N ASP A 140 -15.57 -25.80 -15.64
CA ASP A 140 -16.73 -25.62 -14.76
C ASP A 140 -17.11 -24.12 -14.61
N PRO A 141 -18.31 -23.69 -15.05
CA PRO A 141 -18.75 -22.30 -14.95
C PRO A 141 -18.86 -21.78 -13.52
N ARG A 142 -19.02 -22.66 -12.52
CA ARG A 142 -19.08 -22.27 -11.09
C ARG A 142 -17.76 -21.63 -10.65
N ILE A 143 -16.63 -22.12 -11.15
CA ILE A 143 -15.29 -21.62 -10.79
C ILE A 143 -15.12 -20.17 -11.25
N PHE A 144 -15.62 -19.84 -12.45
CA PHE A 144 -15.61 -18.48 -12.96
C PHE A 144 -16.39 -17.52 -12.04
N TRP A 145 -17.63 -17.88 -11.68
CA TRP A 145 -18.48 -17.03 -10.83
C TRP A 145 -17.96 -16.91 -9.40
N VAL A 146 -17.49 -18.00 -8.80
CA VAL A 146 -16.91 -18.00 -7.46
C VAL A 146 -15.59 -17.23 -7.43
N GLY A 147 -14.74 -17.38 -8.45
CA GLY A 147 -13.50 -16.62 -8.61
C GLY A 147 -13.74 -15.13 -8.78
N GLY A 148 -14.67 -14.75 -9.68
CA GLY A 148 -15.05 -13.35 -9.90
C GLY A 148 -15.70 -12.70 -8.68
N GLY A 149 -16.65 -13.40 -8.03
CA GLY A 149 -17.27 -12.95 -6.79
C GLY A 149 -16.27 -12.82 -5.65
N GLY A 150 -15.35 -13.78 -5.52
CA GLY A 150 -14.20 -13.70 -4.62
C GLY A 150 -13.36 -12.46 -4.89
N LEU A 151 -12.94 -12.22 -6.12
CA LEU A 151 -12.15 -11.03 -6.47
C LEU A 151 -12.87 -9.72 -6.10
N LEU A 152 -14.17 -9.60 -6.39
CA LEU A 152 -14.95 -8.42 -6.01
C LEU A 152 -15.04 -8.26 -4.49
N TYR A 153 -15.28 -9.35 -3.76
CA TYR A 153 -15.26 -9.32 -2.30
C TYR A 153 -13.87 -8.96 -1.74
N PHE A 154 -12.79 -9.37 -2.41
CA PHE A 154 -11.42 -9.02 -2.03
C PHE A 154 -11.20 -7.52 -2.10
N VAL A 155 -11.54 -6.93 -3.25
CA VAL A 155 -11.47 -5.49 -3.46
C VAL A 155 -12.37 -4.73 -2.48
N PHE A 156 -13.58 -5.25 -2.19
CA PHE A 156 -14.47 -4.68 -1.18
C PHE A 156 -13.88 -4.73 0.22
N SER A 157 -13.33 -5.88 0.63
CA SER A 157 -12.73 -6.05 1.97
C SER A 157 -11.54 -5.10 2.17
N LEU A 158 -10.69 -4.91 1.16
CA LEU A 158 -9.61 -3.93 1.19
C LEU A 158 -10.13 -2.49 1.34
N ALA A 159 -11.17 -2.13 0.59
CA ALA A 159 -11.79 -0.81 0.68
C ALA A 159 -12.43 -0.59 2.06
N HIS A 160 -13.14 -1.59 2.59
CA HIS A 160 -13.81 -1.49 3.88
C HIS A 160 -12.83 -1.39 5.04
N ILE A 161 -11.77 -2.21 5.07
CA ILE A 161 -10.71 -2.12 6.08
C ILE A 161 -10.02 -0.75 6.01
N ARG A 162 -9.63 -0.29 4.81
CA ARG A 162 -8.94 1.00 4.65
C ARG A 162 -9.83 2.18 5.02
N ALA A 163 -11.09 2.18 4.59
CA ALA A 163 -12.07 3.22 4.95
C ALA A 163 -12.34 3.24 6.46
N THR A 164 -12.42 2.06 7.09
CA THR A 164 -12.61 1.93 8.54
C THR A 164 -11.41 2.45 9.32
N ILE A 165 -10.19 2.05 8.96
CA ILE A 165 -8.96 2.56 9.59
C ILE A 165 -8.90 4.08 9.44
N ALA A 166 -9.08 4.61 8.23
CA ALA A 166 -9.04 6.04 7.97
C ALA A 166 -10.09 6.78 8.81
N SER A 167 -11.36 6.37 8.74
CA SER A 167 -12.45 7.04 9.44
C SER A 167 -12.28 6.96 10.95
N ARG A 168 -12.02 5.77 11.50
CA ARG A 168 -11.99 5.57 12.95
C ARG A 168 -10.71 6.09 13.58
N PHE A 169 -9.54 5.94 12.94
CA PHE A 169 -8.28 6.42 13.54
C PHE A 169 -8.06 7.92 13.32
N LEU A 170 -8.37 8.47 12.15
CA LEU A 170 -8.24 9.94 11.97
C LEU A 170 -9.24 10.69 12.87
N SER A 171 -10.44 10.12 13.12
CA SER A 171 -11.40 10.70 14.06
C SER A 171 -10.95 10.69 15.53
N ARG A 172 -9.85 10.00 15.84
CA ARG A 172 -9.26 9.91 17.19
C ARG A 172 -8.05 10.81 17.35
N LEU A 173 -7.73 11.61 16.33
CA LEU A 173 -6.68 12.62 16.39
C LEU A 173 -7.20 13.89 17.03
N ARG A 174 -6.40 14.44 17.93
CA ARG A 174 -6.61 15.76 18.52
C ARG A 174 -5.31 16.55 18.47
N LEU A 175 -5.45 17.86 18.40
CA LEU A 175 -4.35 18.82 18.43
C LEU A 175 -4.76 19.93 19.39
N GLY A 176 -4.32 19.85 20.64
CA GLY A 176 -4.92 20.65 21.71
C GLY A 176 -6.40 20.29 21.90
N GLN A 177 -7.26 21.30 21.87
CA GLN A 177 -8.72 21.14 21.92
C GLN A 177 -9.34 20.89 20.55
N ALA A 178 -8.61 21.12 19.47
CA ALA A 178 -9.11 20.84 18.13
C ALA A 178 -9.20 19.32 17.90
N SER A 179 -10.37 18.88 17.43
CA SER A 179 -10.60 17.48 17.12
C SER A 179 -11.08 17.31 15.69
N VAL A 180 -10.69 16.21 15.07
CA VAL A 180 -11.07 15.90 13.70
C VAL A 180 -12.09 14.76 13.74
N GLN A 181 -13.13 14.85 12.91
CA GLN A 181 -14.01 13.75 12.57
C GLN A 181 -13.87 13.46 11.09
N VAL A 182 -13.63 12.21 10.72
CA VAL A 182 -13.45 11.77 9.33
C VAL A 182 -14.40 10.62 9.04
N ARG A 183 -15.15 10.75 7.93
CA ARG A 183 -15.98 9.67 7.39
C ARG A 183 -15.61 9.40 5.94
N VAL A 184 -14.93 8.29 5.70
CA VAL A 184 -14.62 7.79 4.35
C VAL A 184 -15.71 6.80 3.92
N PRO A 185 -16.48 7.08 2.86
CA PRO A 185 -17.50 6.15 2.38
C PRO A 185 -16.87 4.91 1.74
N THR A 186 -17.14 3.74 2.31
CA THR A 186 -16.63 2.44 1.83
C THR A 186 -16.96 2.18 0.36
N LEU A 187 -18.21 2.41 -0.04
CA LEU A 187 -18.64 2.15 -1.41
C LEU A 187 -17.97 3.06 -2.44
N ALA A 188 -17.68 4.32 -2.09
CA ALA A 188 -16.96 5.21 -3.01
C ALA A 188 -15.50 4.76 -3.17
N LEU A 189 -14.85 4.33 -2.08
CA LEU A 189 -13.49 3.81 -2.14
C LEU A 189 -13.43 2.46 -2.88
N PHE A 190 -14.43 1.60 -2.70
CA PHE A 190 -14.59 0.36 -3.45
C PHE A 190 -14.77 0.62 -4.94
N ALA A 191 -15.69 1.51 -5.32
CA ALA A 191 -15.91 1.90 -6.70
C ALA A 191 -14.63 2.46 -7.34
N GLN A 192 -13.87 3.28 -6.62
CA GLN A 192 -12.58 3.79 -7.07
C GLN A 192 -11.57 2.66 -7.37
N TYR A 193 -11.53 1.61 -6.54
CA TYR A 193 -10.68 0.44 -6.80
C TYR A 193 -11.15 -0.38 -8.00
N VAL A 194 -12.46 -0.58 -8.14
CA VAL A 194 -13.04 -1.29 -9.30
C VAL A 194 -12.74 -0.54 -10.59
N VAL A 195 -12.96 0.78 -10.62
CA VAL A 195 -12.64 1.64 -11.77
C VAL A 195 -11.15 1.58 -12.10
N HIS A 196 -10.27 1.62 -11.10
CA HIS A 196 -8.84 1.46 -11.33
C HIS A 196 -8.48 0.08 -11.90
N GLY A 197 -9.12 -0.99 -11.41
CA GLY A 197 -8.94 -2.34 -11.95
C GLY A 197 -9.41 -2.48 -13.39
N LEU A 198 -10.58 -1.92 -13.74
CA LEU A 198 -11.08 -1.89 -15.10
C LEU A 198 -10.16 -1.07 -16.02
N LEU A 199 -9.69 0.09 -15.56
CA LEU A 199 -8.71 0.90 -16.26
C LEU A 199 -7.42 0.12 -16.51
N PHE A 200 -6.94 -0.63 -15.52
CA PHE A 200 -5.77 -1.49 -15.66
C PHE A 200 -5.97 -2.56 -16.76
N VAL A 201 -7.13 -3.20 -16.81
CA VAL A 201 -7.44 -4.21 -17.84
C VAL A 201 -7.48 -3.59 -19.24
N VAL A 202 -8.23 -2.51 -19.41
CA VAL A 202 -8.38 -1.83 -20.71
C VAL A 202 -7.02 -1.32 -21.21
N LEU A 203 -6.27 -0.65 -20.35
CA LEU A 203 -4.98 -0.10 -20.72
C LEU A 203 -3.91 -1.17 -20.87
N GLY A 204 -3.99 -2.26 -20.12
CA GLY A 204 -3.14 -3.43 -20.29
C GLY A 204 -3.35 -4.07 -21.66
N ALA A 205 -4.59 -4.18 -22.12
CA ALA A 205 -4.89 -4.66 -23.47
C ALA A 205 -4.34 -3.71 -24.55
N ILE A 206 -4.49 -2.39 -24.39
CA ILE A 206 -3.89 -1.39 -25.29
C ILE A 206 -2.36 -1.49 -25.28
N PHE A 207 -1.74 -1.64 -24.11
CA PHE A 207 -0.30 -1.83 -24.00
C PHE A 207 0.15 -3.09 -24.73
N LEU A 208 -0.52 -4.23 -24.54
CA LEU A 208 -0.17 -5.47 -25.25
C LEU A 208 -0.32 -5.32 -26.76
N LEU A 209 -1.35 -4.60 -27.22
CA LEU A 209 -1.53 -4.27 -28.63
C LEU A 209 -0.37 -3.42 -29.15
N VAL A 210 -0.06 -2.30 -28.50
CA VAL A 210 1.02 -1.38 -28.90
C VAL A 210 2.37 -2.09 -28.85
N PHE A 211 2.65 -2.83 -27.78
CA PHE A 211 3.87 -3.60 -27.62
C PHE A 211 4.00 -4.66 -28.73
N GLY A 212 2.92 -5.37 -29.06
CA GLY A 212 2.88 -6.33 -30.17
C GLY A 212 3.14 -5.68 -31.52
N LEU A 213 2.55 -4.50 -31.79
CA LEU A 213 2.77 -3.73 -33.02
C LEU A 213 4.22 -3.24 -33.13
N VAL A 214 4.78 -2.68 -32.05
CA VAL A 214 6.18 -2.27 -31.99
C VAL A 214 7.08 -3.48 -32.23
N ALA A 215 6.85 -4.60 -31.55
CA ALA A 215 7.63 -5.82 -31.74
C ALA A 215 7.55 -6.35 -33.18
N ALA A 216 6.37 -6.34 -33.80
CA ALA A 216 6.18 -6.77 -35.19
C ALA A 216 6.86 -5.86 -36.23
N SER A 217 7.07 -4.59 -35.90
CA SER A 217 7.75 -3.61 -36.76
C SER A 217 9.27 -3.74 -36.78
N LEU A 218 9.86 -4.51 -35.86
CA LEU A 218 11.30 -4.69 -35.77
C LEU A 218 11.82 -5.75 -36.77
N PRO A 219 13.09 -5.67 -37.21
CA PRO A 219 13.70 -6.69 -38.06
C PRO A 219 13.61 -8.07 -37.39
N GLY A 220 12.94 -9.03 -38.05
CA GLY A 220 12.65 -10.36 -37.50
C GLY A 220 11.16 -10.67 -37.28
N GLY A 221 10.27 -9.67 -37.39
CA GLY A 221 8.81 -9.85 -37.36
C GLY A 221 8.21 -10.08 -35.97
N ALA A 222 6.92 -10.45 -35.93
CA ALA A 222 6.17 -10.58 -34.68
C ALA A 222 6.70 -11.70 -33.76
N ILE A 223 6.85 -11.40 -32.46
CA ILE A 223 7.15 -12.39 -31.42
C ILE A 223 5.90 -13.24 -31.20
N LYS A 224 5.95 -14.50 -31.61
CA LYS A 224 4.83 -15.43 -31.47
C LYS A 224 4.99 -16.31 -30.24
N ASN A 225 6.23 -16.65 -29.87
CA ASN A 225 6.54 -17.54 -28.75
C ASN A 225 7.66 -16.95 -27.88
N PRO A 226 7.36 -16.31 -26.75
CA PRO A 226 8.35 -15.62 -25.91
C PRO A 226 9.53 -16.50 -25.45
N GLN A 227 9.30 -17.80 -25.24
CA GLN A 227 10.32 -18.76 -24.81
C GLN A 227 11.21 -19.24 -25.98
N ALA A 228 10.65 -19.38 -27.18
CA ALA A 228 11.39 -19.81 -28.37
C ALA A 228 12.09 -18.66 -29.10
N ASP A 229 11.61 -17.42 -28.89
CA ASP A 229 12.08 -16.20 -29.56
C ASP A 229 13.12 -15.43 -28.74
N LEU A 230 13.64 -15.98 -27.62
CA LEU A 230 14.67 -15.32 -26.81
C LEU A 230 15.93 -15.01 -27.62
N SER A 231 16.35 -15.93 -28.49
CA SER A 231 17.47 -15.72 -29.43
C SER A 231 17.19 -14.60 -30.43
N ARG A 232 15.92 -14.39 -30.81
CA ARG A 232 15.50 -13.28 -31.71
C ARG A 232 15.50 -11.95 -30.98
N ILE A 233 15.04 -11.91 -29.72
CA ILE A 233 15.08 -10.71 -28.88
C ILE A 233 16.54 -10.24 -28.69
N LEU A 234 17.48 -11.18 -28.56
CA LEU A 234 18.91 -10.88 -28.47
C LEU A 234 19.52 -10.37 -29.79
N GLN A 235 18.92 -10.70 -30.93
CA GLN A 235 19.36 -10.26 -32.26
C GLN A 235 18.80 -8.89 -32.69
N LEU A 236 17.84 -8.32 -31.96
CA LEU A 236 17.18 -7.03 -32.25
C LEU A 236 18.11 -5.82 -32.27
N GLY A 237 19.38 -5.99 -31.90
CA GLY A 237 20.33 -4.90 -31.72
C GLY A 237 19.90 -3.91 -30.63
N TRP A 238 20.74 -2.91 -30.38
CA TRP A 238 20.48 -1.91 -29.34
C TRP A 238 19.22 -1.07 -29.60
N THR A 239 18.88 -0.85 -30.87
CA THR A 239 17.72 -0.05 -31.28
C THR A 239 16.40 -0.76 -30.97
N GLY A 240 16.27 -2.04 -31.30
CA GLY A 240 15.08 -2.83 -31.00
C GLY A 240 14.92 -3.09 -29.50
N MET A 241 16.01 -3.39 -28.80
CA MET A 241 15.99 -3.49 -27.34
C MET A 241 15.61 -2.16 -26.68
N GLY A 242 16.13 -1.05 -27.20
CA GLY A 242 15.78 0.30 -26.76
C GLY A 242 14.30 0.62 -26.93
N ALA A 243 13.73 0.31 -28.10
CA ALA A 243 12.31 0.55 -28.39
C ALA A 243 11.38 -0.27 -27.46
N LEU A 244 11.66 -1.55 -27.27
CA LEU A 244 10.89 -2.42 -26.36
C LEU A 244 11.06 -1.97 -24.90
N GLY A 245 12.29 -1.65 -24.50
CA GLY A 245 12.61 -1.13 -23.18
C GLY A 245 11.87 0.17 -22.89
N LEU A 246 11.88 1.13 -23.82
CA LEU A 246 11.16 2.39 -23.68
C LEU A 246 9.65 2.17 -23.60
N THR A 247 9.08 1.29 -24.43
CA THR A 247 7.65 0.96 -24.39
C THR A 247 7.27 0.36 -23.04
N TYR A 248 8.09 -0.54 -22.51
CA TYR A 248 7.91 -1.13 -21.18
C TYR A 248 8.05 -0.10 -20.05
N LEU A 249 9.06 0.78 -20.11
CA LEU A 249 9.26 1.84 -19.11
C LEU A 249 8.12 2.86 -19.13
N ALA A 250 7.63 3.24 -20.31
CA ALA A 250 6.47 4.11 -20.47
C ALA A 250 5.22 3.48 -19.83
N TRP A 251 5.04 2.17 -20.00
CA TRP A 251 3.96 1.43 -19.34
C TRP A 251 4.09 1.43 -17.81
N LEU A 252 5.28 1.19 -17.26
CA LEU A 252 5.52 1.27 -15.82
C LEU A 252 5.27 2.69 -15.27
N ALA A 253 5.75 3.71 -15.96
CA ALA A 253 5.53 5.11 -15.58
C ALA A 253 4.03 5.46 -15.60
N PHE A 254 3.31 4.98 -16.61
CA PHE A 254 1.87 5.13 -16.70
C PHE A 254 1.14 4.45 -15.54
N LEU A 255 1.45 3.18 -15.24
CA LEU A 255 0.87 2.44 -14.12
C LEU A 255 1.11 3.15 -12.78
N ALA A 256 2.32 3.66 -12.57
CA ALA A 256 2.66 4.45 -11.39
C ALA A 256 1.82 5.73 -11.30
N MET A 257 1.68 6.47 -12.41
CA MET A 257 0.88 7.70 -12.47
C MET A 257 -0.61 7.43 -12.24
N ALA A 258 -1.16 6.39 -12.86
CA ALA A 258 -2.56 5.99 -12.68
C ALA A 258 -2.84 5.57 -11.23
N GLY A 259 -1.92 4.85 -10.59
CA GLY A 259 -1.99 4.51 -9.17
C GLY A 259 -1.94 5.75 -8.26
N GLU A 260 -1.10 6.72 -8.57
CA GLU A 260 -1.02 7.98 -7.81
C GLU A 260 -2.31 8.80 -7.94
N LEU A 261 -2.76 9.06 -9.17
CA LEU A 261 -3.92 9.90 -9.45
C LEU A 261 -5.23 9.27 -9.00
N VAL A 262 -5.46 8.00 -9.37
CA VAL A 262 -6.73 7.34 -9.08
C VAL A 262 -6.75 6.86 -7.65
N LEU A 263 -5.75 6.12 -7.17
CA LEU A 263 -5.79 5.51 -5.84
C LEU A 263 -5.37 6.45 -4.72
N ARG A 264 -4.18 7.06 -4.78
CA ARG A 264 -3.63 7.86 -3.67
C ARG A 264 -4.34 9.20 -3.55
N PHE A 265 -4.41 9.98 -4.62
CA PHE A 265 -5.11 11.26 -4.63
C PHE A 265 -6.62 11.08 -4.41
N GLY A 266 -7.25 10.12 -5.10
CA GLY A 266 -8.67 9.81 -4.89
C GLY A 266 -9.02 9.45 -3.44
N PHE A 267 -8.18 8.64 -2.78
CA PHE A 267 -8.35 8.31 -1.35
C PHE A 267 -8.28 9.56 -0.47
N TRP A 268 -7.28 10.42 -0.66
CA TRP A 268 -7.15 11.65 0.12
C TRP A 268 -8.28 12.65 -0.15
N LYS A 269 -8.79 12.72 -1.38
CA LYS A 269 -9.97 13.51 -1.73
C LYS A 269 -11.21 13.04 -0.94
N LEU A 270 -11.41 11.72 -0.80
CA LEU A 270 -12.50 11.18 0.03
C LEU A 270 -12.30 11.51 1.53
N VAL A 271 -11.06 11.40 2.03
CA VAL A 271 -10.73 11.76 3.41
C VAL A 271 -11.04 13.24 3.69
N VAL A 272 -10.56 14.15 2.84
CA VAL A 272 -10.74 15.60 3.02
C VAL A 272 -12.21 15.99 2.88
N LYS A 273 -12.94 15.47 1.88
CA LYS A 273 -14.38 15.73 1.73
C LYS A 273 -15.21 15.22 2.90
N GLY A 274 -14.77 14.12 3.52
CA GLY A 274 -15.41 13.53 4.70
C GLY A 274 -14.93 14.10 6.03
N MET A 275 -14.08 15.13 6.02
CA MET A 275 -13.47 15.70 7.22
C MET A 275 -14.31 16.85 7.78
N ARG A 276 -14.49 16.85 9.10
CA ARG A 276 -15.03 17.97 9.89
C ARG A 276 -14.07 18.26 11.03
N ILE A 277 -13.75 19.54 11.23
CA ILE A 277 -12.86 19.99 12.31
C ILE A 277 -13.72 20.76 13.31
N SER A 278 -13.65 20.37 14.58
CA SER A 278 -14.25 21.10 15.70
C SER A 278 -13.18 21.69 16.60
N GLY A 279 -13.49 22.77 17.32
CA GLY A 279 -12.52 23.44 18.19
C GLY A 279 -11.39 24.14 17.43
N ALA A 280 -11.59 24.49 16.15
CA ALA A 280 -10.55 25.08 15.31
C ALA A 280 -10.00 26.42 15.84
N ARG A 281 -10.78 27.15 16.66
CA ARG A 281 -10.34 28.40 17.29
C ARG A 281 -9.11 28.22 18.18
N ASP A 282 -8.95 27.06 18.83
CA ASP A 282 -7.76 26.76 19.64
C ASP A 282 -6.48 26.82 18.80
N LEU A 283 -6.59 26.53 17.50
CA LEU A 283 -5.47 26.54 16.56
C LEU A 283 -5.03 27.96 16.16
N GLU A 284 -5.79 29.00 16.49
CA GLU A 284 -5.40 30.41 16.29
C GLU A 284 -4.34 30.87 17.29
N THR A 285 -4.24 30.21 18.44
CA THR A 285 -3.29 30.56 19.50
C THR A 285 -1.94 29.87 19.38
N VAL A 286 -1.78 29.00 18.36
CA VAL A 286 -0.56 28.21 18.16
C VAL A 286 0.59 29.12 17.81
N ARG A 287 1.75 28.85 18.41
CA ARG A 287 2.98 29.59 18.15
C ARG A 287 3.98 28.71 17.43
N ALA A 288 4.81 29.33 16.61
CA ALA A 288 5.94 28.64 16.00
C ALA A 288 6.89 28.17 17.11
N ARG A 289 7.31 26.91 17.03
CA ARG A 289 8.38 26.38 17.87
C ARG A 289 9.70 26.84 17.26
N GLY A 290 10.52 27.56 18.01
CA GLY A 290 11.79 28.15 17.54
C GLY A 290 12.90 27.17 17.16
N GLU A 291 12.60 25.87 17.08
CA GLU A 291 13.54 24.87 16.57
C GLU A 291 13.51 24.93 15.03
N GLU A 292 14.46 25.67 14.46
CA GLU A 292 14.72 25.58 13.02
C GLU A 292 15.11 24.14 12.68
N SER A 293 14.22 23.44 11.96
CA SER A 293 14.60 22.21 11.27
C SER A 293 15.79 22.54 10.39
N ALA A 294 16.93 21.88 10.64
CA ALA A 294 18.17 22.08 9.89
C ALA A 294 17.89 22.18 8.38
N LEU A 295 18.37 23.26 7.75
CA LEU A 295 18.22 23.55 6.33
C LEU A 295 18.87 22.48 5.44
N ALA A 296 19.88 21.78 5.96
CA ALA A 296 20.57 20.67 5.32
C ALA A 296 20.34 19.35 6.10
N GLY A 297 20.39 18.23 5.38
CA GLY A 297 20.08 16.90 5.92
C GLY A 297 20.84 16.58 7.20
N GLN A 298 20.09 16.24 8.25
CA GLN A 298 20.61 15.65 9.48
C GLN A 298 21.62 14.55 9.14
N GLY A 299 22.88 14.71 9.57
CA GLY A 299 23.99 13.79 9.28
C GLY A 299 23.69 12.36 9.74
N LEU A 300 24.50 11.38 9.31
CA LEU A 300 24.26 9.95 9.58
C LEU A 300 24.09 9.63 11.08
N ALA A 301 24.80 10.35 11.95
CA ALA A 301 24.71 10.21 13.41
C ALA A 301 23.34 10.64 13.96
N ASP A 302 22.87 11.84 13.59
CA ASP A 302 21.52 12.33 13.94
C ASP A 302 20.42 11.51 13.25
N ALA A 303 20.72 10.98 12.05
CA ALA A 303 19.85 10.05 11.34
C ALA A 303 19.68 8.72 12.09
N LEU A 304 20.76 8.15 12.61
CA LEU A 304 20.74 6.92 13.40
C LEU A 304 20.42 7.15 14.88
N ASN A 305 20.23 8.41 15.29
CA ASN A 305 20.01 8.81 16.69
C ASN A 305 21.15 8.34 17.61
N VAL A 306 22.39 8.37 17.11
CA VAL A 306 23.63 8.10 17.83
C VAL A 306 24.33 9.44 18.02
N GLY A 307 24.55 9.85 19.26
CA GLY A 307 25.32 11.06 19.58
C GLY A 307 24.53 12.30 20.03
N ALA A 308 23.22 12.20 20.30
CA ALA A 308 22.49 13.24 21.02
C ALA A 308 22.38 12.84 22.50
N TYR A 309 23.38 13.24 23.30
CA TYR A 309 23.34 13.30 24.76
C TYR A 309 23.37 14.76 25.19
#